data_AF-U1MZS6-F1
#
_entry.id   AF-U1MZS6-F1
#
_cell.length_a   1.000
_cell.length_b   1.000
_cell.length_c   1.000
_cell.angle_alpha   90.00
_cell.angle_beta   90.00
_cell.angle_gamma   90.00
#
_symmetry.space_group_name_H-M   'P 1'
#
loop_
_entity.id
_entity.type
_entity.pdbx_description
1 polymer ?
#
loop_
_entity_poly.entity_id
_entity_poly.type
_entity_poly.pdbx_seq_one_letter_code
_entity_poly.pdbx_strand_id
1 'polypeptide(L)'
;MAFRQSQTRCSGRPRRFPRRREGYRTLTDDHTVIGLTDGERARAYPFTILNVHEIVNDTFGEPVIVTYCPICRSGMVAERRVGDEVTNFDVSGLLWKAPRIYSAASEQDGRVFSERDEGVANNGNLVMYDAATGSYWSQMLATGICGEYSGERMTIAPASATTWAAWRDEHPDTEVLLPPPTSTTVDPPI
;
A
#
# COMPACT_ATOMS: atom_id res chain seq x y z
N MET A 1 -27.68 -10.10 -22.92
CA MET A 1 -26.48 -10.96 -22.95
C MET A 1 -25.65 -10.65 -21.72
N ALA A 2 -25.65 -11.54 -20.72
CA ALA A 2 -24.90 -11.33 -19.49
C ALA A 2 -23.44 -11.76 -19.71
N PHE A 3 -22.50 -10.83 -19.58
CA PHE A 3 -21.08 -11.14 -19.51
C PHE A 3 -20.83 -11.96 -18.24
N ARG A 4 -20.57 -13.26 -18.39
CA ARG A 4 -19.99 -14.07 -17.31
C ARG A 4 -18.59 -13.52 -17.04
N GLN A 5 -18.41 -12.84 -15.92
CA GLN A 5 -17.08 -12.53 -15.41
C GLN A 5 -16.38 -13.86 -15.15
N SER A 6 -15.39 -14.16 -16.00
CA SER A 6 -14.43 -15.22 -15.76
C SER A 6 -13.68 -14.88 -14.48
N GLN A 7 -14.04 -15.53 -13.36
CA GLN A 7 -13.26 -15.46 -12.14
C GLN A 7 -11.89 -16.05 -12.44
N THR A 8 -10.93 -15.18 -12.70
CA THR A 8 -9.53 -15.55 -12.83
C THR A 8 -9.12 -16.11 -11.47
N ARG A 9 -8.76 -17.40 -11.40
CA ARG A 9 -8.26 -17.99 -10.16
C ARG A 9 -6.83 -17.51 -9.95
N CYS A 10 -6.64 -16.51 -9.09
CA CYS A 10 -5.34 -16.19 -8.54
C CYS A 10 -5.01 -17.24 -7.47
N SER A 11 -3.88 -17.94 -7.62
CA SER A 11 -3.49 -19.03 -6.72
C SER A 11 -2.26 -18.65 -5.88
N GLY A 12 -2.29 -19.04 -4.61
CA GLY A 12 -1.18 -18.93 -3.65
C GLY A 12 -1.53 -18.06 -2.44
N ARG A 13 -1.70 -18.68 -1.26
CA ARG A 13 -1.69 -17.91 0.01
C ARG A 13 -0.28 -17.34 0.24
N PRO A 14 -0.16 -16.10 0.74
CA PRO A 14 1.15 -15.54 1.05
C PRO A 14 1.92 -16.45 2.01
N ARG A 15 3.23 -16.57 1.81
CA ARG A 15 4.08 -17.31 2.75
C ARG A 15 4.15 -16.53 4.07
N ARG A 16 4.06 -17.23 5.20
CA ARG A 16 4.22 -16.64 6.53
C ARG A 16 5.62 -16.03 6.65
N PHE A 17 5.73 -14.73 6.87
CA PHE A 17 7.02 -14.04 6.95
C PHE A 17 7.80 -14.41 8.23
N PRO A 18 9.15 -14.49 8.16
CA PRO A 18 9.98 -14.70 9.34
C PRO A 18 10.00 -13.46 10.24
N ARG A 19 9.83 -13.64 11.55
CA ARG A 19 9.95 -12.58 12.57
C ARG A 19 11.42 -12.24 12.81
N ARG A 20 12.07 -11.44 11.96
CA ARG A 20 13.41 -10.88 12.28
C ARG A 20 13.28 -9.47 12.86
N ARG A 21 13.91 -9.28 14.03
CA ARG A 21 14.02 -8.01 14.78
C ARG A 21 15.20 -7.13 14.33
N GLU A 22 16.09 -7.68 13.53
CA GLU A 22 17.38 -7.11 13.16
C GLU A 22 17.22 -6.28 11.87
N GLY A 23 17.30 -4.96 11.95
CA GLY A 23 17.27 -4.10 10.75
C GLY A 23 16.56 -2.74 10.87
N TYR A 24 15.84 -2.46 11.95
CA TYR A 24 15.21 -1.14 12.11
C TYR A 24 16.26 -0.07 12.41
N ARG A 25 16.30 0.96 11.57
CA ARG A 25 17.18 2.12 11.76
C ARG A 25 16.47 3.15 12.64
N THR A 26 17.24 3.80 13.51
CA THR A 26 16.78 4.97 14.27
C THR A 26 16.25 6.04 13.32
N LEU A 27 15.09 6.62 13.64
CA LEU A 27 14.48 7.68 12.86
C LEU A 27 15.23 8.99 13.08
N THR A 28 16.01 9.40 12.08
CA THR A 28 16.66 10.72 12.01
C THR A 28 15.83 11.72 11.19
N ASP A 29 16.12 13.01 11.35
CA ASP A 29 15.39 14.14 10.76
C ASP A 29 15.21 14.08 9.23
N ASP A 30 16.18 13.51 8.51
CA ASP A 30 16.15 13.40 7.04
C ASP A 30 15.30 12.23 6.54
N HIS A 31 14.88 11.30 7.41
CA HIS A 31 14.09 10.16 6.98
C HIS A 31 12.68 10.58 6.56
N THR A 32 12.21 9.98 5.46
CA THR A 32 10.83 10.20 4.99
C THR A 32 9.82 9.45 5.85
N VAL A 33 8.69 10.11 6.11
CA VAL A 33 7.49 9.54 6.75
C VAL A 33 6.28 9.75 5.84
N ILE A 34 5.30 8.84 5.93
CA ILE A 34 3.92 9.12 5.50
C ILE A 34 3.19 9.69 6.71
N GLY A 35 2.64 10.88 6.58
CA GLY A 35 1.86 11.54 7.62
C GLY A 35 0.37 11.53 7.32
N LEU A 36 -0.43 11.22 8.33
CA LEU A 36 -1.90 11.32 8.31
C LEU A 36 -2.33 12.38 9.31
N THR A 37 -3.37 13.13 8.96
CA THR A 37 -4.07 14.04 9.87
C THR A 37 -5.56 14.04 9.59
N ASP A 38 -6.37 14.22 10.63
CA ASP A 38 -7.81 14.47 10.55
C ASP A 38 -8.19 15.86 11.08
N GLY A 39 -7.19 16.74 11.25
CA GLY A 39 -7.35 18.08 11.82
C GLY A 39 -7.16 18.16 13.34
N GLU A 40 -7.37 17.06 14.07
CA GLU A 40 -7.18 17.02 15.53
C GLU A 40 -5.98 16.17 15.93
N ARG A 41 -5.74 15.10 15.17
CA ARG A 41 -4.68 14.12 15.39
C ARG A 41 -3.69 14.15 14.25
N ALA A 42 -2.46 13.75 14.54
CA ALA A 42 -1.41 13.54 13.56
C ALA A 42 -0.69 12.22 13.86
N ARG A 43 -0.40 11.45 12.82
CA ARG A 43 0.36 10.20 12.94
C ARG A 43 1.33 10.03 11.79
N ALA A 44 2.57 9.65 12.10
CA ALA A 44 3.64 9.40 11.14
C ALA A 44 3.97 7.91 11.02
N TYR A 45 4.15 7.45 9.79
CA TYR A 45 4.54 6.10 9.41
C TYR A 45 5.89 6.15 8.69
N PRO A 46 6.99 5.82 9.38
CA PRO A 46 8.32 5.92 8.79
C PRO A 46 8.57 4.95 7.63
N PHE A 47 9.27 5.43 6.61
CA PHE A 47 9.79 4.57 5.54
C PHE A 47 10.76 3.51 6.07
N THR A 48 11.44 3.75 7.20
CA THR A 48 12.30 2.74 7.83
C THR A 48 11.53 1.50 8.29
N ILE A 49 10.21 1.62 8.49
CA ILE A 49 9.29 0.52 8.80
C ILE A 49 8.60 0.04 7.51
N LEU A 50 8.06 0.97 6.73
CA LEU A 50 7.29 0.65 5.52
C LEU A 50 8.13 -0.02 4.42
N ASN A 51 9.43 0.24 4.33
CA ASN A 51 10.32 -0.48 3.40
C ASN A 51 10.48 -1.97 3.75
N VAL A 52 10.23 -2.35 5.00
CA VAL A 52 10.39 -3.75 5.46
C VAL A 52 9.06 -4.48 5.44
N HIS A 53 7.97 -3.82 5.84
CA HIS A 53 6.66 -4.46 6.00
C HIS A 53 5.69 -4.20 4.86
N GLU A 54 5.90 -3.15 4.09
CA GLU A 54 5.12 -2.71 2.92
C GLU A 54 3.63 -2.38 3.18
N ILE A 55 2.99 -2.94 4.22
CA ILE A 55 1.60 -2.73 4.61
C ILE A 55 1.50 -2.62 6.13
N VAL A 56 0.77 -1.60 6.60
CA VAL A 56 0.34 -1.44 7.99
C VAL A 56 -1.19 -1.38 8.00
N ASN A 57 -1.82 -2.31 8.73
CA ASN A 57 -3.26 -2.28 9.00
C ASN A 57 -3.48 -1.55 10.32
N ASP A 58 -3.99 -0.33 10.27
CA ASP A 58 -4.09 0.55 11.43
C ASP A 58 -5.54 1.04 11.65
N THR A 59 -5.74 1.75 12.75
CA THR A 59 -6.95 2.52 13.05
C THR A 59 -6.54 3.95 13.40
N PHE A 60 -7.00 4.90 12.60
CA PHE A 60 -6.79 6.34 12.78
C PHE A 60 -8.14 7.05 12.68
N GLY A 61 -8.95 6.95 13.74
CA GLY A 61 -10.38 7.26 13.69
C GLY A 61 -11.16 6.16 12.97
N GLU A 62 -10.85 5.96 11.70
CA GLU A 62 -11.36 4.88 10.85
C GLU A 62 -10.31 3.78 10.60
N PRO A 63 -10.73 2.56 10.22
CA PRO A 63 -9.83 1.51 9.77
C PRO A 63 -9.09 1.92 8.49
N VAL A 64 -7.76 2.01 8.55
CA VAL A 64 -6.93 2.43 7.41
C VAL A 64 -5.85 1.40 7.09
N ILE A 65 -5.51 1.29 5.80
CA ILE A 65 -4.25 0.69 5.36
C ILE A 65 -3.28 1.79 4.99
N VAL A 66 -2.04 1.67 5.45
CA VAL A 66 -0.91 2.48 4.98
C VAL A 66 0.05 1.56 4.26
N THR A 67 0.32 1.84 2.98
CA THR A 67 1.11 0.96 2.13
C THR A 67 2.26 1.70 1.46
N TYR A 68 3.34 0.98 1.21
CA TYR A 68 4.47 1.48 0.43
C TYR A 68 5.15 0.34 -0.32
N CYS A 69 5.31 0.53 -1.63
CA CYS A 69 6.07 -0.38 -2.47
C CYS A 69 7.52 0.15 -2.61
N PRO A 70 8.52 -0.50 -2.02
CA PRO A 70 9.92 -0.05 -2.05
C PRO A 70 10.52 -0.09 -3.46
N ILE A 71 10.05 -1.00 -4.32
CA ILE A 71 10.50 -1.13 -5.70
C ILE A 71 9.95 0.02 -6.57
N CYS A 72 8.67 0.34 -6.42
CA CYS A 72 8.01 1.39 -7.19
C CYS A 72 8.17 2.79 -6.57
N ARG A 73 8.63 2.86 -5.32
CA ARG A 73 8.72 4.10 -4.52
C ARG A 73 7.38 4.84 -4.44
N SER A 74 6.30 4.09 -4.30
CA SER A 74 4.93 4.61 -4.26
C SER A 74 4.20 4.17 -2.99
N GLY A 75 3.47 5.09 -2.38
CA GLY A 75 2.64 4.85 -1.19
C GLY A 75 1.16 5.10 -1.45
N MET A 76 0.30 4.48 -0.65
CA MET A 76 -1.14 4.73 -0.65
C MET A 76 -1.68 4.57 0.76
N VAL A 77 -2.60 5.46 1.13
CA VAL A 77 -3.47 5.31 2.30
C VAL A 77 -4.91 5.15 1.83
N ALA A 78 -5.62 4.16 2.36
CA ALA A 78 -7.02 3.92 2.03
C ALA A 78 -7.78 3.37 3.23
N GLU A 79 -9.10 3.52 3.22
CA GLU A 79 -9.97 2.81 4.15
C GLU A 79 -9.90 1.31 3.88
N ARG A 80 -9.72 0.51 4.93
CA ARG A 80 -9.58 -0.96 4.81
C ARG A 80 -10.92 -1.69 4.90
N ARG A 81 -11.95 -1.10 4.29
CA ARG A 81 -13.29 -1.67 4.19
C ARG A 81 -13.52 -2.25 2.79
N VAL A 82 -14.01 -3.49 2.75
CA VAL A 82 -14.38 -4.21 1.53
C VAL A 82 -15.81 -4.69 1.72
N GLY A 83 -16.73 -4.18 0.91
CA GLY A 83 -18.16 -4.24 1.25
C GLY A 83 -18.44 -3.60 2.62
N ASP A 84 -19.16 -4.32 3.49
CA ASP A 84 -19.50 -3.87 4.84
C ASP A 84 -18.47 -4.30 5.91
N GLU A 85 -17.40 -5.02 5.51
CA GLU A 85 -16.45 -5.61 6.43
C GLU A 85 -15.12 -4.85 6.51
N VAL A 86 -14.58 -4.77 7.72
CA VAL A 86 -13.22 -4.28 7.97
C VAL A 86 -12.26 -5.46 7.81
N THR A 87 -11.30 -5.35 6.90
CA THR A 87 -10.35 -6.43 6.61
C THR A 87 -8.90 -6.04 6.89
N ASN A 88 -8.04 -7.05 6.98
CA ASN A 88 -6.59 -6.91 7.04
C ASN A 88 -5.98 -7.33 5.71
N PHE A 89 -5.05 -6.52 5.24
CA PHE A 89 -4.28 -6.78 4.03
C PHE A 89 -2.90 -7.32 4.37
N ASP A 90 -2.50 -8.35 3.63
CA ASP A 90 -1.15 -8.92 3.67
C ASP A 90 -0.40 -8.62 2.37
N VAL A 91 0.93 -8.65 2.45
CA VAL A 91 1.80 -8.65 1.27
C VAL A 91 1.67 -9.99 0.57
N SER A 92 1.13 -10.01 -0.64
CA SER A 92 0.90 -11.28 -1.38
C SER A 92 2.20 -11.95 -1.85
N GLY A 93 3.29 -11.19 -1.99
CA GLY A 93 4.51 -11.61 -2.68
C GLY A 93 4.40 -11.56 -4.22
N LEU A 94 3.30 -11.02 -4.76
CA LEU A 94 3.06 -10.83 -6.18
C LEU A 94 3.23 -9.36 -6.57
N LEU A 95 3.67 -9.14 -7.81
CA LEU A 95 3.70 -7.81 -8.45
C LEU A 95 2.68 -7.79 -9.58
N TRP A 96 1.77 -6.81 -9.57
CA TRP A 96 0.77 -6.66 -10.62
C TRP A 96 1.26 -5.69 -11.69
N LYS A 97 1.33 -6.21 -12.91
CA LYS A 97 1.57 -5.42 -14.11
C LYS A 97 0.22 -5.18 -14.78
N ALA A 98 -0.14 -3.92 -14.98
CA ALA A 98 -1.30 -3.62 -15.81
C ALA A 98 -1.10 -4.27 -17.19
N PRO A 99 -2.17 -4.76 -17.85
CA PRO A 99 -2.03 -5.43 -19.13
C PRO A 99 -1.22 -4.57 -20.11
N ARG A 100 -0.15 -5.15 -20.68
CA ARG A 100 0.69 -4.50 -21.71
C ARG A 100 -0.11 -3.89 -22.86
N ILE A 101 -1.34 -4.38 -23.08
CA ILE A 101 -2.27 -3.85 -24.09
C ILE A 101 -2.47 -2.34 -23.92
N TYR A 102 -2.60 -1.83 -22.69
CA TYR A 102 -2.83 -0.40 -22.47
C TYR A 102 -1.58 0.46 -22.71
N SER A 103 -0.40 0.00 -22.27
CA SER A 103 0.86 0.71 -22.51
C SER A 103 1.26 0.66 -23.98
N ALA A 104 1.17 -0.50 -24.63
CA ALA A 104 1.45 -0.66 -26.05
C ALA A 104 0.46 0.12 -26.94
N ALA A 105 -0.84 0.14 -26.61
CA ALA A 105 -1.81 0.98 -27.33
C ALA A 105 -1.54 2.47 -27.14
N SER A 106 -1.14 2.89 -25.94
CA SER A 106 -0.81 4.31 -25.66
C SER A 106 0.49 4.75 -26.32
N GLU A 107 1.48 3.86 -26.45
CA GLU A 107 2.70 4.06 -27.24
C GLU A 107 2.39 4.19 -28.74
N GLN A 108 1.54 3.30 -29.28
CA GLN A 108 1.08 3.38 -30.67
C GLN A 108 0.32 4.68 -30.95
N ASP A 109 -0.47 5.16 -29.98
CA ASP A 109 -1.20 6.43 -30.05
C ASP A 109 -0.30 7.66 -29.77
N GLY A 110 0.99 7.50 -29.48
CA GLY A 110 1.93 8.59 -29.21
C GLY A 110 1.65 9.36 -27.91
N ARG A 111 0.86 8.81 -27.00
CA ARG A 111 0.46 9.45 -25.73
C ARG A 111 1.49 9.22 -24.61
N VAL A 112 2.32 8.20 -24.75
CA VAL A 112 3.44 7.89 -23.85
C VAL A 112 4.63 7.42 -24.70
N PHE A 113 5.85 7.68 -24.24
CA PHE A 113 7.08 7.26 -24.90
C PHE A 113 8.08 6.76 -23.85
N SER A 114 8.98 5.88 -24.28
CA SER A 114 10.09 5.36 -23.48
C SER A 114 11.40 5.72 -24.16
N GLU A 115 12.43 6.01 -23.38
CA GLU A 115 13.81 6.19 -23.86
C GLU A 115 14.53 4.85 -24.10
N ARG A 116 13.84 3.72 -23.93
CA ARG A 116 14.36 2.37 -24.03
C ARG A 116 13.77 1.62 -25.23
N ASP A 117 14.57 0.80 -25.88
CA ASP A 117 14.17 -0.01 -27.05
C ASP A 117 13.08 -1.04 -26.72
N GLU A 118 12.94 -1.44 -25.44
CA GLU A 118 11.93 -2.42 -25.00
C GLU A 118 10.52 -1.83 -24.79
N GLY A 119 10.32 -0.53 -25.03
CA GLY A 119 9.06 0.18 -24.82
C GLY A 119 8.86 0.68 -23.38
N VAL A 120 7.64 1.11 -23.05
CA VAL A 120 7.27 1.61 -21.71
C VAL A 120 7.17 0.41 -20.76
N ALA A 121 8.14 0.31 -19.85
CA ALA A 121 8.20 -0.74 -18.85
C ALA A 121 7.23 -0.47 -17.69
N ASN A 122 6.24 -1.35 -17.52
CA ASN A 122 5.47 -1.45 -16.27
C ASN A 122 6.10 -2.56 -15.39
N ASN A 123 6.97 -2.16 -14.46
CA ASN A 123 7.73 -3.10 -13.62
C ASN A 123 6.93 -3.77 -12.50
N GLY A 124 5.62 -3.51 -12.43
CA GLY A 124 4.70 -4.17 -11.52
C GLY A 124 4.67 -3.51 -10.15
N ASN A 125 3.47 -3.34 -9.60
CA ASN A 125 3.22 -2.68 -8.32
C ASN A 125 2.74 -3.69 -7.26
N LEU A 126 2.86 -3.34 -5.98
CA LEU A 126 2.46 -4.20 -4.85
C LEU A 126 1.02 -4.71 -5.03
N VAL A 127 0.87 -6.02 -4.90
CA VAL A 127 -0.44 -6.67 -4.79
C VAL A 127 -0.72 -6.99 -3.35
N MET A 128 -1.80 -6.41 -2.84
CA MET A 128 -2.30 -6.64 -1.50
C MET A 128 -3.24 -7.85 -1.53
N TYR A 129 -3.17 -8.68 -0.50
CA TYR A 129 -4.06 -9.82 -0.31
C TYR A 129 -5.03 -9.53 0.83
N ASP A 130 -6.32 -9.54 0.54
CA ASP A 130 -7.38 -9.48 1.54
C ASP A 130 -7.54 -10.86 2.18
N ALA A 131 -7.14 -10.99 3.44
CA ALA A 131 -7.16 -12.27 4.13
C ALA A 131 -8.57 -12.77 4.45
N ALA A 132 -9.55 -11.87 4.58
CA ALA A 132 -10.94 -12.22 4.88
C ALA A 132 -11.64 -12.81 3.66
N THR A 133 -11.51 -12.15 2.50
CA THR A 133 -12.25 -12.51 1.28
C THR A 133 -11.44 -13.38 0.32
N GLY A 134 -10.11 -13.40 0.49
CA GLY A 134 -9.19 -14.05 -0.44
C GLY A 134 -8.99 -13.28 -1.76
N SER A 135 -9.43 -12.03 -1.83
CA SER A 135 -9.29 -11.17 -3.01
C SER A 135 -7.89 -10.53 -3.08
N TYR A 136 -7.43 -10.26 -4.30
CA TYR A 136 -6.18 -9.56 -4.56
C TYR A 136 -6.45 -8.16 -5.08
N TRP A 137 -5.68 -7.19 -4.60
CA TRP A 137 -5.92 -5.77 -4.83
C TRP A 137 -4.66 -5.09 -5.35
N SER A 138 -4.83 -4.21 -6.34
CA SER A 138 -3.78 -3.31 -6.80
C SER A 138 -3.62 -2.16 -5.81
N GLN A 139 -2.42 -2.01 -5.23
CA GLN A 139 -2.11 -0.88 -4.34
C GLN A 139 -2.30 0.46 -5.07
N MET A 140 -1.69 0.67 -6.23
CA MET A 140 -1.80 1.97 -6.93
C MET A 140 -3.21 2.34 -7.39
N LEU A 141 -4.04 1.37 -7.72
CA LEU A 141 -5.41 1.65 -8.19
C LEU A 141 -6.43 1.63 -7.06
N ALA A 142 -6.04 1.24 -5.84
CA ALA A 142 -6.96 0.93 -4.75
C ALA A 142 -8.10 -0.01 -5.21
N THR A 143 -7.83 -0.92 -6.15
CA THR A 143 -8.88 -1.68 -6.88
C THR A 143 -8.68 -3.18 -6.75
N GLY A 144 -9.75 -3.94 -6.52
CA GLY A 144 -9.75 -5.40 -6.56
C GLY A 144 -9.44 -5.87 -7.98
N ILE A 145 -8.40 -6.66 -8.16
CA ILE A 145 -7.97 -7.15 -9.49
C ILE A 145 -8.33 -8.62 -9.71
N CYS A 146 -8.65 -9.33 -8.63
CA CYS A 146 -8.92 -10.76 -8.65
C CYS A 146 -9.65 -11.20 -7.38
N GLY A 147 -10.55 -12.18 -7.47
CA GLY A 147 -11.36 -12.63 -6.35
C GLY A 147 -12.78 -12.07 -6.37
N GLU A 148 -13.48 -12.19 -5.25
CA GLU A 148 -14.90 -11.82 -5.10
C GLU A 148 -15.15 -10.34 -5.40
N TYR A 149 -14.23 -9.48 -4.97
CA TYR A 149 -14.35 -8.02 -5.07
C TYR A 149 -13.60 -7.42 -6.27
N SER A 150 -13.45 -8.21 -7.35
CA SER A 150 -12.80 -7.73 -8.57
C SER A 150 -13.56 -6.54 -9.20
N GLY A 151 -12.84 -5.45 -9.48
CA GLY A 151 -13.35 -4.19 -10.01
C GLY A 151 -13.81 -3.19 -8.96
N GLU A 152 -13.96 -3.59 -7.70
CA GLU A 152 -14.31 -2.67 -6.61
C GLU A 152 -13.13 -1.75 -6.27
N ARG A 153 -13.43 -0.53 -5.81
CA ARG A 153 -12.44 0.48 -5.41
C ARG A 153 -12.57 0.84 -3.94
N MET A 154 -11.45 0.91 -3.24
CA MET A 154 -11.37 1.47 -1.89
C MET A 154 -11.41 3.00 -1.94
N THR A 155 -11.91 3.59 -0.86
CA THR A 155 -11.81 5.02 -0.60
C THR A 155 -10.37 5.37 -0.20
N ILE A 156 -9.71 6.21 -1.00
CA ILE A 156 -8.35 6.70 -0.72
C ILE A 156 -8.43 7.83 0.30
N ALA A 157 -7.60 7.76 1.34
CA ALA A 157 -7.49 8.80 2.36
C ALA A 157 -6.33 9.77 2.02
N PRO A 158 -6.44 11.06 2.38
CA PRO A 158 -5.35 12.01 2.21
C PRO A 158 -4.14 11.63 3.07
N ALA A 159 -2.94 11.79 2.51
CA ALA A 159 -1.69 11.59 3.23
C ALA A 159 -0.58 12.45 2.62
N SER A 160 0.41 12.81 3.43
CA SER A 160 1.57 13.59 3.03
C SER A 160 2.84 12.75 3.12
N ALA A 161 3.73 12.84 2.13
CA ALA A 161 5.08 12.29 2.23
C ALA A 161 6.06 13.44 2.41
N THR A 162 6.78 13.46 3.54
CA THR A 162 7.74 14.52 3.89
C THR A 162 8.85 13.99 4.78
N THR A 163 9.86 14.81 5.08
CA THR A 163 10.91 14.44 6.04
C THR A 163 10.38 14.45 7.46
N TRP A 164 10.99 13.67 8.35
CA TRP A 164 10.60 13.61 9.76
C TRP A 164 10.74 14.97 10.45
N ALA A 165 11.79 15.73 10.15
CA ALA A 165 11.94 17.09 10.67
C ALA A 165 10.76 17.97 10.29
N ALA A 166 10.44 18.08 8.99
CA ALA A 166 9.35 18.93 8.53
C ALA A 166 8.00 18.49 9.12
N TRP A 167 7.73 17.18 9.17
CA TRP A 167 6.49 16.67 9.76
C TRP A 167 6.39 17.01 11.25
N ARG A 168 7.46 16.80 12.04
CA ARG A 168 7.46 17.07 13.48
C ARG A 168 7.38 18.56 13.78
N ASP A 169 7.96 19.40 12.93
CA ASP A 169 7.87 20.86 13.08
C ASP A 169 6.43 21.36 12.85
N GLU A 170 5.70 20.77 11.88
CA GLU A 170 4.29 21.08 11.60
C GLU A 170 3.33 20.41 12.60
N HIS A 171 3.68 19.22 13.10
CA HIS A 171 2.85 18.39 13.97
C HIS A 171 3.65 17.92 15.22
N PRO A 172 3.92 18.81 16.19
CA PRO A 172 4.79 18.49 17.33
C PRO A 172 4.19 17.41 18.26
N ASP A 173 2.86 17.30 18.31
CA ASP A 173 2.13 16.31 19.12
C ASP A 173 1.83 15.01 18.36
N THR A 174 2.43 14.81 17.18
CA THR A 174 2.20 13.62 16.35
C THR A 174 2.58 12.33 17.07
N GLU A 175 1.76 11.31 16.90
CA GLU A 175 2.20 9.94 17.17
C GLU A 175 3.13 9.46 16.04
N VAL A 176 4.05 8.55 16.36
CA VAL A 176 4.92 7.93 15.36
C VAL A 176 4.92 6.42 15.53
N LEU A 177 4.70 5.71 14.44
CA LEU A 177 4.87 4.27 14.41
C LEU A 177 6.35 3.94 14.58
N LEU A 178 6.67 3.17 15.62
CA LEU A 178 8.02 2.68 15.91
C LEU A 178 8.05 1.14 15.83
N PRO A 179 9.22 0.53 15.63
CA PRO A 179 9.32 -0.92 15.65
C PRO A 179 8.90 -1.50 17.02
N PRO A 180 8.26 -2.68 17.04
CA PRO A 180 7.92 -3.38 18.28
C PRO A 180 9.16 -3.64 19.16
N PRO A 181 9.04 -3.56 20.50
CA PRO A 181 7.82 -3.29 21.27
C PRO A 181 7.55 -1.80 21.52
N THR A 182 8.28 -0.90 20.84
CA THR A 182 8.41 0.51 21.22
C THR A 182 7.12 1.31 21.01
N SER A 183 6.27 0.90 20.08
CA SER A 183 5.02 1.57 19.75
C SER A 183 3.85 0.61 19.86
N THR A 184 2.76 1.09 20.46
CA THR A 184 1.43 0.46 20.49
C THR A 184 0.49 1.13 19.50
N THR A 185 1.03 1.88 18.53
CA THR A 185 0.28 2.68 17.56
C THR A 185 -0.59 1.80 16.66
N VAL A 186 -0.23 0.52 16.50
CA VAL A 186 -0.95 -0.48 15.70
C VAL A 186 -1.43 -1.60 16.64
N ASP A 187 -2.68 -2.03 16.49
CA ASP A 187 -3.29 -3.13 17.25
C ASP A 187 -3.90 -4.20 16.31
N PRO A 188 -3.45 -5.47 16.35
CA PRO A 188 -2.34 -5.97 17.17
C PRO A 188 -0.98 -5.42 16.69
N PRO A 189 0.02 -5.31 17.59
CA PRO A 189 1.36 -4.87 17.19
C PRO A 189 1.94 -5.80 16.11
N ILE A 190 2.60 -5.21 15.11
CA ILE A 190 3.30 -5.92 14.02
C ILE A 190 4.43 -6.84 14.52
#